data_AF-A0A6N7HD06-F1
#
_entry.id   AF-A0A6N7HD06-F1
#
_cell.length_a   1.000
_cell.length_b   1.000
_cell.length_c   1.000
_cell.angle_alpha   90.00
_cell.angle_beta   90.00
_cell.angle_gamma   90.00
#
_symmetry.space_group_name_H-M   'P 1'
#
loop_
_entity.id
_entity.type
_entity.pdbx_description
1 polymer ?
#
loop_
_entity_poly.entity_id
_entity_poly.type
_entity_poly.pdbx_seq_one_letter_code
_entity_poly.pdbx_strand_id
1 'polypeptide(L)'
;MMAARRARHENLSAFLASRNDVELAALVDTGRASSVGVGGGSAMLDVGGAPVFAKRIPLTDRELAHPHSTANLFDLPMFCQYGIGSPGFNAWRELAANMIVTDAVLAGETESFPLLYHWRVLPGRPPVAAEHADIDTAVAALDGRPAVRARLQAMATASCSLVLFCEYIPYPMLSWLREDPTSKANTVEQQLSQIVAFLRRRELLHMDGHFGNIRTDGKRIYLTDFGLATSLRFDLSAAEHGFARRNATHDAGYAAMRLVNWLVTAVCGVAVPAGGVPTARNEYVLRCAAGHVPDDVPPAVTAILTRHAPAAAKMNSFYWRLFGGDVRAEYPSL
;
A
#
# COMPACT_ATOMS: atom_id res chain seq x y z
N MET A 1 -3.67 -12.92 -22.79
CA MET A 1 -3.66 -12.69 -21.32
C MET A 1 -4.58 -11.52 -20.96
N MET A 2 -4.33 -10.31 -21.47
CA MET A 2 -5.18 -9.13 -21.20
C MET A 2 -6.64 -9.28 -21.65
N ALA A 3 -6.91 -9.88 -22.83
CA ALA A 3 -8.28 -10.10 -23.31
C ALA A 3 -9.11 -10.97 -22.34
N ALA A 4 -8.54 -12.06 -21.83
CA ALA A 4 -9.19 -12.92 -20.83
C ALA A 4 -9.40 -12.19 -19.49
N ARG A 5 -8.43 -11.35 -19.08
CA ARG A 5 -8.52 -10.52 -17.88
C ARG A 5 -9.66 -9.49 -17.98
N ARG A 6 -9.81 -8.85 -19.14
CA ARG A 6 -10.92 -7.94 -19.45
C ARG A 6 -12.27 -8.65 -19.45
N ALA A 7 -12.39 -9.80 -20.13
CA ALA A 7 -13.62 -10.57 -20.16
C ALA A 7 -14.05 -11.01 -18.75
N ARG A 8 -13.09 -11.42 -17.91
CA ARG A 8 -13.35 -11.71 -16.49
C ARG A 8 -13.87 -10.48 -15.75
N HIS A 9 -13.22 -9.33 -15.95
CA HIS A 9 -13.67 -8.08 -15.36
C HIS A 9 -15.10 -7.72 -15.78
N GLU A 10 -15.43 -7.77 -17.07
CA GLU A 10 -16.78 -7.50 -17.58
C GLU A 10 -17.82 -8.41 -16.92
N ASN A 11 -17.57 -9.72 -16.89
CA ASN A 11 -18.48 -10.70 -16.31
C ASN A 11 -18.69 -10.51 -14.80
N LEU A 12 -17.61 -10.34 -14.04
CA LEU A 12 -17.69 -10.16 -12.58
C LEU A 12 -18.28 -8.81 -12.20
N SER A 13 -17.94 -7.75 -12.93
CA SER A 13 -18.52 -6.42 -12.71
C SER A 13 -20.02 -6.43 -12.97
N ALA A 14 -20.47 -7.05 -14.07
CA ALA A 14 -21.89 -7.19 -14.38
C ALA A 14 -22.64 -8.03 -13.32
N PHE A 15 -22.03 -9.14 -12.88
CA PHE A 15 -22.60 -9.96 -11.81
C PHE A 15 -22.77 -9.15 -10.53
N LEU A 16 -21.71 -8.49 -10.05
CA LEU A 16 -21.73 -7.76 -8.79
C LEU A 16 -22.66 -6.54 -8.84
N ALA A 17 -22.67 -5.80 -9.96
CA ALA A 17 -23.54 -4.65 -10.15
C ALA A 17 -25.03 -5.02 -10.24
N SER A 18 -25.36 -6.25 -10.65
CA SER A 18 -26.75 -6.74 -10.70
C SER A 18 -27.35 -7.07 -9.33
N ARG A 19 -26.53 -7.11 -8.27
CA ARG A 19 -26.94 -7.46 -6.91
C ARG A 19 -27.32 -6.24 -6.11
N ASN A 20 -28.35 -6.39 -5.28
CA ASN A 20 -28.70 -5.38 -4.30
C ASN A 20 -27.80 -5.46 -3.06
N ASP A 21 -27.91 -4.47 -2.17
CA ASP A 21 -27.02 -4.34 -1.01
C ASP A 21 -27.18 -5.50 -0.01
N VAL A 22 -28.38 -6.09 0.11
CA VAL A 22 -28.63 -7.26 0.98
C VAL A 22 -27.92 -8.49 0.43
N GLU A 23 -28.01 -8.71 -0.89
CA GLU A 23 -27.35 -9.83 -1.57
C GLU A 23 -25.82 -9.69 -1.51
N LEU A 24 -25.28 -8.48 -1.68
CA LEU A 24 -23.84 -8.22 -1.58
C LEU A 24 -23.33 -8.36 -0.14
N ALA A 25 -24.09 -7.91 0.85
CA ALA A 25 -23.73 -8.11 2.26
C ALA A 25 -23.67 -9.60 2.59
N ALA A 26 -24.71 -10.36 2.20
CA ALA A 26 -24.73 -11.81 2.40
C ALA A 26 -23.56 -12.51 1.70
N LEU A 27 -23.21 -12.10 0.47
CA LEU A 27 -22.05 -12.63 -0.25
C LEU A 27 -20.74 -12.37 0.51
N VAL A 28 -20.54 -11.16 1.02
CA VAL A 28 -19.35 -10.81 1.82
C VAL A 28 -19.26 -11.66 3.10
N ASP A 29 -20.38 -11.94 3.75
CA ASP A 29 -20.44 -12.76 4.97
C ASP A 29 -20.11 -14.24 4.73
N THR A 30 -20.28 -14.75 3.51
CA THR A 30 -19.80 -16.10 3.13
C THR A 30 -18.29 -16.19 2.94
N GLY A 31 -17.60 -15.04 2.87
CA GLY A 31 -16.19 -14.97 2.56
C GLY A 31 -15.31 -15.60 3.64
N ARG A 32 -14.25 -16.29 3.21
CA ARG A 32 -13.21 -16.74 4.14
C ARG A 32 -12.39 -15.53 4.56
N ALA A 33 -12.50 -15.12 5.82
CA ALA A 33 -11.70 -14.04 6.38
C ALA A 33 -10.21 -14.36 6.24
N SER A 34 -9.44 -13.41 5.69
CA SER A 34 -8.01 -13.58 5.44
C SER A 34 -7.15 -12.83 6.45
N SER A 35 -7.49 -11.57 6.73
CA SER A 35 -6.71 -10.71 7.64
C SER A 35 -7.51 -9.48 8.04
N VAL A 36 -7.17 -8.90 9.19
CA VAL A 36 -7.58 -7.55 9.59
C VAL A 36 -6.31 -6.74 9.79
N GLY A 37 -6.25 -5.55 9.20
CA GLY A 37 -5.17 -4.59 9.39
C GLY A 37 -5.72 -3.17 9.49
N VAL A 38 -4.82 -2.20 9.60
CA VAL A 38 -5.13 -0.75 9.71
C VAL A 38 -6.13 -0.30 8.63
N GLY A 39 -5.97 -0.78 7.39
CA GLY A 39 -6.86 -0.46 6.25
C GLY A 39 -8.21 -1.20 6.24
N GLY A 40 -8.52 -1.99 7.27
CA GLY A 40 -9.78 -2.74 7.41
C GLY A 40 -9.62 -4.26 7.29
N GLY A 41 -10.75 -4.93 7.04
CA GLY A 41 -10.83 -6.39 6.94
C GLY A 41 -10.79 -6.87 5.49
N SER A 42 -10.30 -8.09 5.27
CA SER A 42 -10.33 -8.72 3.95
C SER A 42 -10.87 -10.14 3.97
N ALA A 43 -11.52 -10.52 2.87
CA ALA A 43 -12.03 -11.87 2.64
C ALA A 43 -11.81 -12.31 1.20
N MET A 44 -11.75 -13.62 1.00
CA MET A 44 -11.81 -14.22 -0.33
C MET A 44 -13.23 -14.77 -0.56
N LEU A 45 -13.86 -14.32 -1.64
CA LEU A 45 -15.19 -14.75 -2.08
C LEU A 45 -15.07 -15.66 -3.30
N ASP A 46 -16.06 -16.53 -3.47
CA ASP A 46 -16.28 -17.26 -4.72
C ASP A 46 -17.48 -16.64 -5.44
N VAL A 47 -17.24 -16.08 -6.62
CA VAL A 47 -18.27 -15.47 -7.47
C VAL A 47 -18.33 -16.25 -8.77
N GLY A 48 -19.29 -17.19 -8.86
CA GLY A 48 -19.50 -18.00 -10.06
C GLY A 48 -18.29 -18.88 -10.41
N GLY A 49 -17.57 -19.41 -9.42
CA GLY A 49 -16.35 -20.21 -9.59
C GLY A 49 -15.06 -19.39 -9.73
N ALA A 50 -15.15 -18.06 -9.66
CA ALA A 50 -14.00 -17.16 -9.75
C ALA A 50 -13.65 -16.56 -8.38
N PRO A 51 -12.38 -16.60 -7.96
CA PRO A 51 -11.97 -15.97 -6.70
C PRO A 51 -11.98 -14.45 -6.81
N VAL A 52 -12.63 -13.80 -5.85
CA VAL A 52 -12.70 -12.34 -5.72
C VAL A 52 -12.16 -11.93 -4.36
N PHE A 53 -11.26 -10.95 -4.34
CA PHE A 53 -10.78 -10.35 -3.11
C PHE A 53 -11.76 -9.25 -2.68
N ALA A 54 -12.28 -9.34 -1.46
CA ALA A 54 -13.10 -8.29 -0.87
C ALA A 54 -12.32 -7.56 0.21
N LYS A 55 -12.15 -6.25 0.06
CA LYS A 55 -11.64 -5.37 1.13
C LYS A 55 -12.79 -4.59 1.73
N ARG A 56 -12.95 -4.64 3.05
CA ARG A 56 -13.93 -3.88 3.84
C ARG A 56 -13.20 -2.79 4.58
N ILE A 57 -13.43 -1.54 4.20
CA ILE A 57 -12.84 -0.36 4.81
C ILE A 57 -13.91 0.28 5.70
N PRO A 58 -13.66 0.55 7.00
CA PRO A 58 -14.62 1.29 7.83
C PRO A 58 -15.00 2.62 7.17
N LEU A 59 -16.29 2.88 7.01
CA LEU A 59 -16.79 4.12 6.43
C LEU A 59 -17.53 4.91 7.51
N THR A 60 -16.94 6.01 7.93
CA THR A 60 -17.48 6.83 9.03
C THR A 60 -18.68 7.64 8.60
N ASP A 61 -19.51 8.05 9.55
CA ASP A 61 -20.67 8.92 9.29
C ASP A 61 -20.28 10.22 8.57
N ARG A 62 -19.08 10.75 8.86
CA ARG A 62 -18.55 11.93 8.17
C ARG A 62 -18.21 11.64 6.72
N GLU A 63 -17.62 10.48 6.41
CA GLU A 63 -17.35 10.05 5.03
C GLU A 63 -18.65 9.70 4.30
N LEU A 64 -19.63 9.11 4.97
CA LEU A 64 -20.97 8.81 4.43
C LEU A 64 -21.72 10.09 4.01
N ALA A 65 -21.62 11.16 4.81
CA ALA A 65 -22.21 12.45 4.50
C ALA A 65 -21.52 13.17 3.32
N HIS A 66 -20.34 12.72 2.89
CA HIS A 66 -19.55 13.31 1.81
C HIS A 66 -19.13 12.22 0.80
N PRO A 67 -20.10 11.57 0.11
CA PRO A 67 -19.81 10.47 -0.79
C PRO A 67 -18.84 10.92 -1.89
N HIS A 68 -17.84 10.07 -2.18
CA HIS A 68 -16.77 10.33 -3.16
C HIS A 68 -15.85 11.52 -2.87
N SER A 69 -16.01 12.22 -1.75
CA SER A 69 -15.09 13.30 -1.39
C SER A 69 -13.71 12.72 -1.09
N THR A 70 -12.69 13.24 -1.77
CA THR A 70 -11.28 12.89 -1.50
C THR A 70 -10.62 13.86 -0.52
N ALA A 71 -11.39 14.74 0.13
CA ALA A 71 -10.90 15.68 1.12
C ALA A 71 -10.40 15.01 2.41
N ASN A 72 -9.52 15.70 3.12
CA ASN A 72 -9.13 15.36 4.49
C ASN A 72 -10.21 15.81 5.48
N LEU A 73 -11.25 15.01 5.64
CA LEU A 73 -12.46 15.36 6.42
C LEU A 73 -12.22 15.50 7.94
N PHE A 74 -11.05 15.13 8.43
CA PHE A 74 -10.69 15.17 9.84
C PHE A 74 -9.55 16.14 10.15
N ASP A 75 -9.06 16.89 9.15
CA ASP A 75 -7.88 17.77 9.28
C ASP A 75 -6.67 17.03 9.87
N LEU A 76 -6.46 15.79 9.43
CA LEU A 76 -5.34 14.96 9.87
C LEU A 76 -4.01 15.60 9.49
N PRO A 77 -3.01 15.53 10.36
CA PRO A 77 -1.67 16.03 10.07
C PRO A 77 -0.98 15.16 9.02
N MET A 78 -0.14 15.78 8.18
CA MET A 78 0.46 15.12 7.01
C MET A 78 1.39 13.96 7.35
N PHE A 79 1.98 13.93 8.54
CA PHE A 79 2.82 12.81 8.96
C PHE A 79 2.05 11.49 9.06
N CYS A 80 0.73 11.54 9.22
CA CYS A 80 -0.11 10.35 9.15
C CYS A 80 -0.05 9.68 7.77
N GLN A 81 0.43 10.34 6.72
CA GLN A 81 0.50 9.76 5.38
C GLN A 81 1.65 8.74 5.22
N TYR A 82 2.65 8.74 6.13
CA TYR A 82 3.82 7.85 6.03
C TYR A 82 3.56 6.40 6.47
N GLY A 83 2.33 6.06 6.86
CA GLY A 83 1.92 4.69 7.17
C GLY A 83 2.39 4.10 8.50
N ILE A 84 3.06 4.88 9.33
CA ILE A 84 3.45 4.45 10.68
C ILE A 84 2.32 4.80 11.65
N GLY A 85 1.54 3.79 12.05
CA GLY A 85 0.39 3.94 12.94
C GLY A 85 -0.74 4.79 12.35
N SER A 86 -0.77 4.96 11.02
CA SER A 86 -1.68 5.89 10.34
C SER A 86 -3.15 5.54 10.60
N PRO A 87 -4.01 6.52 10.94
CA PRO A 87 -5.44 6.29 11.06
C PRO A 87 -6.14 6.22 9.69
N GLY A 88 -5.42 6.34 8.57
CA GLY A 88 -5.98 6.46 7.22
C GLY A 88 -6.76 7.77 7.03
N PHE A 89 -6.61 8.41 5.87
CA PHE A 89 -7.20 9.73 5.66
C PHE A 89 -8.69 9.67 5.31
N ASN A 90 -9.04 8.80 4.37
CA ASN A 90 -10.38 8.78 3.80
C ASN A 90 -10.58 7.51 2.96
N ALA A 91 -11.63 6.73 3.23
CA ALA A 91 -11.95 5.52 2.47
C ALA A 91 -12.20 5.79 0.97
N TRP A 92 -12.76 6.96 0.62
CA TRP A 92 -13.01 7.36 -0.76
C TRP A 92 -11.73 7.61 -1.56
N ARG A 93 -10.60 7.96 -0.91
CA ARG A 93 -9.29 8.06 -1.59
C ARG A 93 -8.83 6.71 -2.10
N GLU A 94 -9.04 5.66 -1.30
CA GLU A 94 -8.68 4.31 -1.70
C GLU A 94 -9.52 3.84 -2.89
N LEU A 95 -10.84 4.11 -2.90
CA LEU A 95 -11.69 3.83 -4.06
C LEU A 95 -11.22 4.61 -5.30
N ALA A 96 -10.97 5.92 -5.17
CA ALA A 96 -10.52 6.75 -6.29
C ALA A 96 -9.20 6.25 -6.88
N ALA A 97 -8.25 5.84 -6.03
CA ALA A 97 -6.99 5.24 -6.46
C ALA A 97 -7.21 3.91 -7.19
N ASN A 98 -8.07 3.02 -6.66
CA ASN A 98 -8.41 1.76 -7.31
C ASN A 98 -9.07 1.97 -8.68
N MET A 99 -9.94 2.98 -8.83
CA MET A 99 -10.53 3.34 -10.12
C MET A 99 -9.46 3.80 -11.12
N ILE A 100 -8.56 4.72 -10.71
CA ILE A 100 -7.47 5.22 -11.57
C ILE A 100 -6.60 4.07 -12.11
N VAL A 101 -6.20 3.13 -11.24
CA VAL A 101 -5.35 2.02 -11.68
C VAL A 101 -6.12 0.99 -12.50
N THR A 102 -7.39 0.75 -12.19
CA THR A 102 -8.27 -0.16 -12.93
C THR A 102 -8.47 0.34 -14.36
N ASP A 103 -8.82 1.61 -14.53
CA ASP A 103 -9.03 2.22 -15.86
C ASP A 103 -7.77 2.10 -16.71
N ALA A 104 -6.59 2.31 -16.13
CA ALA A 104 -5.34 2.18 -16.85
C ALA A 104 -4.98 0.74 -17.24
N VAL A 105 -5.28 -0.24 -16.38
CA VAL A 105 -5.12 -1.66 -16.71
C VAL A 105 -6.08 -2.03 -17.84
N LEU A 106 -7.33 -1.59 -17.76
CA LEU A 106 -8.32 -1.74 -18.83
C LEU A 106 -7.97 -0.94 -20.08
N ALA A 107 -7.15 0.10 -20.03
CA ALA A 107 -6.64 0.77 -21.23
C ALA A 107 -5.41 0.05 -21.82
N GLY A 108 -4.86 -0.96 -21.13
CA GLY A 108 -3.63 -1.64 -21.55
C GLY A 108 -2.35 -0.85 -21.27
N GLU A 109 -2.43 0.21 -20.46
CA GLU A 109 -1.27 1.07 -20.14
C GLU A 109 -0.34 0.46 -19.08
N THR A 110 -0.84 -0.51 -18.30
CA THR A 110 -0.10 -1.23 -17.26
C THR A 110 -0.75 -2.58 -16.98
N GLU A 111 0.02 -3.51 -16.42
CA GLU A 111 -0.48 -4.79 -15.91
C GLU A 111 -0.32 -4.90 -14.38
N SER A 112 0.28 -3.91 -13.72
CA SER A 112 0.88 -4.03 -12.38
C SER A 112 -0.05 -3.83 -11.18
N PHE A 113 -1.36 -3.77 -11.40
CA PHE A 113 -2.36 -3.53 -10.34
C PHE A 113 -3.53 -4.47 -10.52
N PRO A 114 -4.15 -5.01 -9.45
CA PRO A 114 -5.41 -5.76 -9.55
C PRO A 114 -6.52 -4.87 -10.13
N LEU A 115 -7.49 -5.49 -10.81
CA LEU A 115 -8.69 -4.79 -11.28
C LEU A 115 -9.73 -4.69 -10.15
N LEU A 116 -10.33 -3.52 -9.97
CA LEU A 116 -11.57 -3.35 -9.22
C LEU A 116 -12.75 -3.80 -10.09
N TYR A 117 -13.47 -4.82 -9.67
CA TYR A 117 -14.68 -5.29 -10.36
C TYR A 117 -15.93 -4.50 -9.94
N HIS A 118 -16.05 -4.21 -8.65
CA HIS A 118 -17.19 -3.44 -8.13
C HIS A 118 -16.84 -2.83 -6.77
N TRP A 119 -17.66 -1.89 -6.32
CA TRP A 119 -17.61 -1.38 -4.96
C TRP A 119 -19.02 -1.06 -4.47
N ARG A 120 -19.23 -1.14 -3.16
CA ARG A 120 -20.52 -0.81 -2.54
C ARG A 120 -20.34 -0.32 -1.11
N VAL A 121 -21.22 0.57 -0.67
CA VAL A 121 -21.37 0.86 0.77
C VAL A 121 -22.33 -0.18 1.32
N LEU A 122 -21.88 -0.97 2.31
CA LEU A 122 -22.65 -2.05 2.91
C LEU A 122 -22.72 -1.88 4.44
N PRO A 123 -23.80 -2.35 5.09
CA PRO A 123 -23.92 -2.31 6.55
C PRO A 123 -22.83 -3.16 7.23
N GLY A 124 -22.47 -2.75 8.44
CA GLY A 124 -21.47 -3.40 9.29
C GLY A 124 -20.03 -2.99 8.97
N ARG A 125 -19.23 -2.81 10.01
CA ARG A 125 -17.78 -2.51 9.92
C ARG A 125 -16.92 -3.77 10.07
N PRO A 126 -15.69 -3.80 9.54
CA PRO A 126 -14.71 -4.82 9.93
C PRO A 126 -14.32 -4.65 11.42
N PRO A 127 -13.71 -5.68 12.04
CA PRO A 127 -13.07 -5.54 13.35
C PRO A 127 -12.05 -4.40 13.37
N VAL A 128 -11.86 -3.77 14.54
CA VAL A 128 -10.83 -2.74 14.70
C VAL A 128 -9.47 -3.44 14.66
N ALA A 129 -8.52 -2.87 13.92
CA ALA A 129 -7.15 -3.36 13.86
C ALA A 129 -6.49 -3.33 15.25
N ALA A 130 -5.58 -4.27 15.53
CA ALA A 130 -4.92 -4.34 16.84
C ALA A 130 -4.15 -3.04 17.15
N GLU A 131 -3.55 -2.43 16.13
CA GLU A 131 -2.83 -1.17 16.17
C GLU A 131 -3.72 0.02 16.59
N HIS A 132 -5.03 -0.09 16.40
CA HIS A 132 -6.01 0.95 16.70
C HIS A 132 -6.93 0.58 17.87
N ALA A 133 -6.73 -0.59 18.50
CA ALA A 133 -7.60 -1.06 19.58
C ALA A 133 -7.47 -0.19 20.83
N ASP A 134 -6.25 0.24 21.15
CA ASP A 134 -5.98 1.25 22.17
C ASP A 134 -5.82 2.63 21.50
N ILE A 135 -6.92 3.36 21.44
CA ILE A 135 -6.97 4.70 20.84
C ILE A 135 -6.06 5.68 21.59
N ASP A 136 -5.93 5.56 22.92
CA ASP A 136 -5.10 6.48 23.70
C ASP A 136 -3.62 6.33 23.34
N THR A 137 -3.15 5.08 23.27
CA THR A 137 -1.79 4.74 22.84
C THR A 137 -1.54 5.15 21.38
N ALA A 138 -2.48 4.86 20.46
CA ALA A 138 -2.33 5.22 19.05
C ALA A 138 -2.28 6.75 18.84
N VAL A 139 -3.07 7.52 19.58
CA VAL A 139 -3.07 8.99 19.55
C VAL A 139 -1.77 9.54 20.14
N ALA A 140 -1.28 8.98 21.25
CA ALA A 140 -0.02 9.38 21.86
C ALA A 140 1.17 9.16 20.91
N ALA A 141 1.19 8.05 20.17
CA ALA A 141 2.22 7.76 19.16
C ALA A 141 2.22 8.75 17.99
N LEU A 142 1.11 9.46 17.76
CA LEU A 142 0.92 10.44 16.68
C LEU A 142 0.82 11.88 17.20
N ASP A 143 1.71 12.26 18.12
CA ASP A 143 1.85 13.62 18.67
C ASP A 143 0.57 14.15 19.37
N GLY A 144 -0.25 13.24 19.92
CA GLY A 144 -1.40 13.60 20.75
C GLY A 144 -2.52 14.38 20.03
N ARG A 145 -2.58 14.32 18.69
CA ARG A 145 -3.43 15.22 17.90
C ARG A 145 -4.92 14.90 18.06
N PRO A 146 -5.78 15.88 18.41
CA PRO A 146 -7.23 15.66 18.53
C PRO A 146 -7.90 15.12 17.26
N ALA A 147 -7.42 15.57 16.09
CA ALA A 147 -7.86 15.08 14.78
C ALA A 147 -7.68 13.56 14.61
N VAL A 148 -6.55 13.02 15.07
CA VAL A 148 -6.25 11.58 15.03
C VAL A 148 -7.23 10.81 15.90
N ARG A 149 -7.47 11.31 17.13
CA ARG A 149 -8.45 10.71 18.06
C ARG A 149 -9.85 10.67 17.44
N ALA A 150 -10.29 11.81 16.90
CA ALA A 150 -11.61 11.93 16.27
C ALA A 150 -11.78 10.94 15.12
N ARG A 151 -10.75 10.76 14.29
CA ARG A 151 -10.76 9.78 13.19
C ARG A 151 -10.84 8.34 13.70
N LEU A 152 -9.98 7.96 14.64
CA LEU A 152 -9.93 6.60 15.19
C LEU A 152 -11.26 6.22 15.88
N GLN A 153 -11.83 7.14 16.67
CA GLN A 153 -13.14 6.94 17.31
C GLN A 153 -14.24 6.77 16.27
N ALA A 154 -14.28 7.63 15.25
CA ALA A 154 -15.29 7.54 14.19
C ALA A 154 -15.21 6.20 13.44
N MET A 155 -14.00 5.69 13.15
CA MET A 155 -13.84 4.37 12.53
C MET A 155 -14.28 3.24 13.45
N ALA A 156 -13.97 3.32 14.75
CA ALA A 156 -14.35 2.31 15.73
C ALA A 156 -15.87 2.21 15.94
N THR A 157 -16.62 3.29 15.69
CA THR A 157 -18.08 3.35 15.79
C THR A 157 -18.80 3.32 14.44
N ALA A 158 -18.07 3.19 13.33
CA ALA A 158 -18.65 3.17 11.99
C ALA A 158 -19.74 2.09 11.86
N SER A 159 -20.86 2.47 11.27
CA SER A 159 -22.02 1.58 11.05
C SER A 159 -21.96 0.87 9.69
N CYS A 160 -21.12 1.35 8.77
CA CYS A 160 -20.99 0.83 7.42
C CYS A 160 -19.52 0.56 7.05
N SER A 161 -19.33 -0.21 5.98
CA SER A 161 -18.06 -0.33 5.28
C SER A 161 -18.21 0.15 3.84
N LEU A 162 -17.14 0.75 3.30
CA LEU A 162 -16.90 0.74 1.87
C LEU A 162 -16.26 -0.60 1.51
N VAL A 163 -16.95 -1.39 0.68
CA VAL A 163 -16.47 -2.70 0.25
C VAL A 163 -15.98 -2.61 -1.19
N LEU A 164 -14.72 -2.98 -1.39
CA LEU A 164 -14.07 -3.07 -2.71
C LEU A 164 -13.97 -4.54 -3.11
N PHE A 165 -14.50 -4.89 -4.27
CA PHE A 165 -14.42 -6.22 -4.86
C PHE A 165 -13.37 -6.20 -5.97
N CYS A 166 -12.22 -6.81 -5.72
CA CYS A 166 -11.06 -6.74 -6.59
C CYS A 166 -10.64 -8.12 -7.11
N GLU A 167 -9.82 -8.10 -8.15
CA GLU A 167 -9.11 -9.28 -8.65
C GLU A 167 -8.26 -9.92 -7.55
N TYR A 168 -8.43 -11.22 -7.38
CA TYR A 168 -7.64 -12.00 -6.44
C TYR A 168 -6.29 -12.40 -7.05
N ILE A 169 -5.19 -11.96 -6.42
CA ILE A 169 -3.82 -12.34 -6.80
C ILE A 169 -3.24 -13.30 -5.73
N PRO A 170 -2.93 -14.55 -6.12
CA PRO A 170 -2.87 -15.67 -5.17
C PRO A 170 -1.68 -15.62 -4.21
N TYR A 171 -0.48 -15.22 -4.65
CA TYR A 171 0.71 -15.43 -3.84
C TYR A 171 1.20 -14.13 -3.18
N PRO A 172 1.58 -14.16 -1.89
CA PRO A 172 2.33 -13.07 -1.28
C PRO A 172 3.70 -12.92 -1.95
N MET A 173 4.12 -11.69 -2.28
CA MET A 173 5.43 -11.44 -2.90
C MET A 173 6.58 -11.98 -2.02
N LEU A 174 6.50 -11.79 -0.69
CA LEU A 174 7.56 -12.21 0.22
C LEU A 174 7.90 -13.70 0.15
N SER A 175 6.90 -14.58 0.00
CA SER A 175 7.15 -16.02 -0.15
C SER A 175 7.88 -16.33 -1.45
N TRP A 176 7.44 -15.70 -2.55
CA TRP A 176 8.07 -15.85 -3.87
C TRP A 176 9.50 -15.30 -3.93
N LEU A 177 9.81 -14.24 -3.17
CA LEU A 177 11.16 -13.67 -3.11
C LEU A 177 12.17 -14.51 -2.32
N ARG A 178 11.72 -15.44 -1.47
CA ARG A 178 12.61 -16.35 -0.72
C ARG A 178 13.23 -17.40 -1.62
N GLU A 179 12.52 -17.77 -2.68
CA GLU A 179 13.00 -18.71 -3.68
C GLU A 179 13.93 -17.97 -4.64
N ASP A 180 15.19 -18.35 -4.71
CA ASP A 180 16.17 -17.83 -5.68
C ASP A 180 16.19 -16.28 -5.84
N PRO A 181 16.55 -15.54 -4.76
CA PRO A 181 16.53 -14.09 -4.77
C PRO A 181 17.46 -13.47 -5.82
N THR A 182 18.61 -14.10 -6.07
CA THR A 182 19.61 -13.64 -7.04
C THR A 182 19.05 -13.60 -8.46
N SER A 183 18.42 -14.69 -8.92
CA SER A 183 17.86 -14.74 -10.28
C SER A 183 16.66 -13.81 -10.48
N LYS A 184 15.95 -13.46 -9.39
CA LYS A 184 14.77 -12.57 -9.44
C LYS A 184 15.11 -11.09 -9.36
N ALA A 185 16.32 -10.73 -8.94
CA ALA A 185 16.71 -9.35 -8.62
C ALA A 185 16.38 -8.34 -9.74
N ASN A 186 16.82 -8.60 -10.97
CA ASN A 186 16.57 -7.72 -12.12
C ASN A 186 15.08 -7.60 -12.48
N THR A 187 14.36 -8.73 -12.45
CA THR A 187 12.91 -8.76 -12.75
C THR A 187 12.13 -7.95 -11.73
N VAL A 188 12.48 -8.06 -10.45
CA VAL A 188 11.85 -7.30 -9.36
C VAL A 188 12.17 -5.81 -9.48
N GLU A 189 13.44 -5.45 -9.71
CA GLU A 189 13.84 -4.06 -9.94
C GLU A 189 13.04 -3.43 -11.09
N GLN A 190 12.96 -4.14 -12.22
CA GLN A 190 12.27 -3.67 -13.41
C GLN A 190 10.77 -3.44 -13.14
N GLN A 191 10.08 -4.40 -12.51
CA GLN A 191 8.64 -4.28 -12.28
C GLN A 191 8.29 -3.25 -11.20
N LEU A 192 9.12 -3.10 -10.16
CA LEU A 192 8.98 -2.00 -9.20
C LEU A 192 9.14 -0.64 -9.89
N SER A 193 10.12 -0.52 -10.79
CA SER A 193 10.34 0.71 -11.57
C SER A 193 9.15 1.03 -12.48
N GLN A 194 8.52 0.03 -13.09
CA GLN A 194 7.31 0.19 -13.90
C GLN A 194 6.12 0.71 -13.07
N ILE A 195 5.91 0.13 -11.88
CA ILE A 195 4.88 0.57 -10.93
C ILE A 195 5.10 2.04 -10.55
N VAL A 196 6.31 2.40 -10.11
CA VAL A 196 6.66 3.77 -9.69
C VAL A 196 6.50 4.76 -10.84
N ALA A 197 6.96 4.41 -12.04
CA ALA A 197 6.84 5.28 -13.21
C ALA A 197 5.36 5.51 -13.59
N PHE A 198 4.52 4.48 -13.49
CA PHE A 198 3.08 4.61 -13.70
C PHE A 198 2.45 5.56 -12.68
N LEU A 199 2.70 5.33 -11.38
CA LEU A 199 2.15 6.13 -10.28
C LEU A 199 2.51 7.61 -10.45
N ARG A 200 3.79 7.89 -10.72
CA ARG A 200 4.28 9.24 -10.97
C ARG A 200 3.59 9.90 -12.17
N ARG A 201 3.45 9.19 -13.30
CA ARG A 201 2.76 9.72 -14.50
C ARG A 201 1.29 10.04 -14.23
N ARG A 202 0.65 9.30 -13.34
CA ARG A 202 -0.75 9.53 -12.94
C ARG A 202 -0.91 10.56 -11.83
N GLU A 203 0.19 11.16 -11.34
CA GLU A 203 0.21 12.07 -10.18
C GLU A 203 -0.43 11.42 -8.94
N LEU A 204 -0.25 10.11 -8.80
CA LEU A 204 -0.74 9.29 -7.70
C LEU A 204 0.47 8.90 -6.84
N LEU A 205 0.46 9.30 -5.58
CA LEU A 205 1.39 8.86 -4.57
C LEU A 205 0.76 7.71 -3.78
N HIS A 206 1.43 6.58 -3.75
CA HIS A 206 0.96 5.39 -3.04
C HIS A 206 1.31 5.44 -1.55
N MET A 207 2.49 5.97 -1.21
CA MET A 207 3.00 6.18 0.15
C MET A 207 3.26 4.91 0.98
N ASP A 208 2.73 3.76 0.58
CA ASP A 208 2.86 2.51 1.35
C ASP A 208 3.23 1.25 0.54
N GLY A 209 4.21 1.38 -0.36
CA GLY A 209 4.60 0.32 -1.30
C GLY A 209 5.43 -0.82 -0.70
N HIS A 210 5.13 -1.31 0.50
CA HIS A 210 5.91 -2.39 1.12
C HIS A 210 5.56 -3.75 0.51
N PHE A 211 6.47 -4.71 0.59
CA PHE A 211 6.28 -6.05 -0.02
C PHE A 211 5.11 -6.87 0.57
N GLY A 212 4.51 -6.40 1.66
CA GLY A 212 3.27 -6.97 2.22
C GLY A 212 2.02 -6.53 1.45
N ASN A 213 2.06 -5.34 0.85
CA ASN A 213 1.01 -4.80 -0.03
C ASN A 213 1.22 -5.17 -1.50
N ILE A 214 2.14 -6.12 -1.77
CA ILE A 214 2.45 -6.59 -3.11
C ILE A 214 2.19 -8.09 -3.20
N ARG A 215 1.45 -8.49 -4.25
CA ARG A 215 1.11 -9.87 -4.58
C ARG A 215 1.78 -10.29 -5.87
N THR A 216 1.79 -11.59 -6.17
CA THR A 216 2.36 -12.13 -7.41
C THR A 216 1.55 -13.31 -7.93
N ASP A 217 1.56 -13.50 -9.24
CA ASP A 217 1.08 -14.70 -9.93
C ASP A 217 2.21 -15.70 -10.22
N GLY A 218 3.41 -15.44 -9.69
CA GLY A 218 4.64 -16.19 -9.93
C GLY A 218 5.50 -15.65 -11.08
N LYS A 219 4.93 -14.76 -11.92
CA LYS A 219 5.60 -14.13 -13.07
C LYS A 219 5.71 -12.61 -12.92
N ARG A 220 4.66 -11.97 -12.40
CA ARG A 220 4.58 -10.52 -12.20
C ARG A 220 4.15 -10.16 -10.78
N ILE A 221 4.57 -8.99 -10.34
CA ILE A 221 4.15 -8.38 -9.08
C ILE A 221 3.01 -7.38 -9.32
N TYR A 222 2.13 -7.28 -8.32
CA TYR A 222 0.94 -6.45 -8.33
C TYR A 222 0.89 -5.65 -7.05
N LEU A 223 0.82 -4.33 -7.12
CA LEU A 223 0.62 -3.47 -5.95
C LEU A 223 -0.88 -3.40 -5.65
N THR A 224 -1.30 -3.76 -4.43
CA THR A 224 -2.71 -4.12 -4.17
C THR A 224 -3.44 -3.29 -3.11
N ASP A 225 -2.74 -2.50 -2.30
CA ASP A 225 -3.37 -1.76 -1.18
C ASP A 225 -3.17 -0.26 -1.32
N PHE A 226 -4.27 0.49 -1.50
CA PHE A 226 -4.21 1.94 -1.73
C PHE A 226 -4.74 2.76 -0.54
N GLY A 227 -4.74 2.19 0.67
CA GLY A 227 -5.29 2.84 1.88
C GLY A 227 -4.61 4.15 2.27
N LEU A 228 -3.38 4.38 1.79
CA LEU A 228 -2.60 5.60 1.98
C LEU A 228 -2.32 6.34 0.67
N ALA A 229 -3.10 6.09 -0.37
CA ALA A 229 -2.94 6.80 -1.62
C ALA A 229 -3.41 8.26 -1.49
N THR A 230 -2.66 9.18 -2.13
CA THR A 230 -3.03 10.58 -2.32
C THR A 230 -2.65 11.03 -3.74
N SER A 231 -3.30 12.06 -4.25
CA SER A 231 -3.05 12.55 -5.61
C SER A 231 -3.20 14.06 -5.67
N LEU A 232 -2.40 14.72 -6.50
CA LEU A 232 -2.58 16.14 -6.81
C LEU A 232 -3.91 16.46 -7.50
N ARG A 233 -4.64 15.42 -7.95
CA ARG A 233 -5.99 15.52 -8.53
C ARG A 233 -7.11 15.31 -7.52
N PHE A 234 -6.78 14.97 -6.28
CA PHE A 234 -7.76 14.90 -5.20
C PHE A 234 -8.10 16.30 -4.69
N ASP A 235 -9.21 16.39 -3.97
CA ASP A 235 -9.58 17.58 -3.22
C ASP A 235 -8.63 17.69 -2.01
N LEU A 236 -7.59 18.50 -2.16
CA LEU A 236 -6.50 18.62 -1.19
C LEU A 236 -6.48 20.03 -0.60
N SER A 237 -6.25 20.10 0.71
CA SER A 237 -5.88 21.36 1.36
C SER A 237 -4.52 21.88 0.84
N ALA A 238 -4.21 23.16 1.11
CA ALA A 238 -2.91 23.74 0.75
C ALA A 238 -1.72 22.97 1.39
N ALA A 239 -1.90 22.50 2.63
CA ALA A 239 -0.89 21.70 3.33
C ALA A 239 -0.65 20.35 2.63
N GLU A 240 -1.71 19.71 2.16
CA GLU A 240 -1.65 18.45 1.41
C GLU A 240 -1.00 18.61 0.04
N HIS A 241 -1.31 19.69 -0.69
CA HIS A 241 -0.59 20.00 -1.92
C HIS A 241 0.91 20.21 -1.68
N GLY A 242 1.27 20.90 -0.60
CA GLY A 242 2.66 21.06 -0.19
C GLY A 242 3.33 19.71 0.12
N PHE A 243 2.62 18.84 0.85
CA PHE A 243 3.09 17.49 1.15
C PHE A 243 3.31 16.67 -0.12
N ALA A 244 2.31 16.58 -1.00
CA ALA A 244 2.38 15.78 -2.22
C ALA A 244 3.51 16.24 -3.15
N ARG A 245 3.73 17.55 -3.28
CA ARG A 245 4.86 18.09 -4.07
C ARG A 245 6.22 17.75 -3.47
N ARG A 246 6.39 17.90 -2.15
CA ARG A 246 7.64 17.55 -1.46
C ARG A 246 7.94 16.05 -1.53
N ASN A 247 6.90 15.21 -1.52
CA ASN A 247 7.01 13.76 -1.52
C ASN A 247 6.87 13.15 -2.94
N ALA A 248 7.00 13.94 -4.01
CA ALA A 248 6.77 13.46 -5.38
C ALA A 248 7.67 12.28 -5.80
N THR A 249 8.82 12.10 -5.15
CA THR A 249 9.77 10.99 -5.37
C THR A 249 9.68 9.90 -4.31
N HIS A 250 8.73 10.00 -3.38
CA HIS A 250 8.65 9.11 -2.21
C HIS A 250 8.55 7.65 -2.62
N ASP A 251 7.62 7.30 -3.51
CA ASP A 251 7.41 5.92 -3.93
C ASP A 251 8.65 5.32 -4.63
N ALA A 252 9.39 6.13 -5.38
CA ALA A 252 10.64 5.71 -6.01
C ALA A 252 11.72 5.39 -4.97
N GLY A 253 11.89 6.28 -4.00
CA GLY A 253 12.80 6.08 -2.88
C GLY A 253 12.41 4.88 -2.03
N TYR A 254 11.12 4.72 -1.75
CA TYR A 254 10.60 3.63 -0.94
C TYR A 254 10.82 2.29 -1.66
N ALA A 255 10.54 2.21 -2.96
CA ALA A 255 10.83 1.02 -3.77
C ALA A 255 12.33 0.67 -3.78
N ALA A 256 13.21 1.67 -3.98
CA ALA A 256 14.66 1.49 -3.92
C ALA A 256 15.11 0.97 -2.55
N MET A 257 14.59 1.57 -1.47
CA MET A 257 14.84 1.14 -0.09
C MET A 257 14.42 -0.32 0.13
N ARG A 258 13.20 -0.71 -0.26
CA ARG A 258 12.71 -2.08 -0.10
C ARG A 258 13.53 -3.09 -0.91
N LEU A 259 13.87 -2.76 -2.15
CA LEU A 259 14.70 -3.58 -3.04
C LEU A 259 16.10 -3.82 -2.46
N VAL A 260 16.81 -2.75 -2.12
CA VAL A 260 18.18 -2.82 -1.60
C VAL A 260 18.21 -3.56 -0.26
N ASN A 261 17.30 -3.24 0.66
CA ASN A 261 17.26 -3.91 1.96
C ASN A 261 16.98 -5.42 1.82
N TRP A 262 16.14 -5.82 0.87
CA TRP A 262 15.89 -7.23 0.59
C TRP A 262 17.14 -7.92 0.04
N LEU A 263 17.83 -7.34 -0.95
CA LEU A 263 19.03 -7.94 -1.54
C LEU A 263 20.17 -8.06 -0.53
N VAL A 264 20.39 -7.04 0.29
CA VAL A 264 21.42 -7.07 1.35
C VAL A 264 21.15 -8.18 2.37
N THR A 265 19.90 -8.43 2.73
CA THR A 265 19.57 -9.51 3.67
C THR A 265 19.55 -10.88 2.99
N ALA A 266 18.92 -11.01 1.83
CA ALA A 266 18.65 -12.30 1.18
C ALA A 266 19.82 -12.83 0.34
N VAL A 267 20.65 -11.96 -0.23
CA VAL A 267 21.78 -12.33 -1.09
C VAL A 267 23.11 -12.11 -0.36
N CYS A 268 23.30 -10.96 0.27
CA CYS A 268 24.55 -10.64 0.97
C CYS A 268 24.63 -11.23 2.39
N GLY A 269 23.59 -11.94 2.84
CA GLY A 269 23.59 -12.67 4.11
C GLY A 269 23.61 -11.78 5.36
N VAL A 270 23.28 -10.49 5.25
CA VAL A 270 23.31 -9.58 6.40
C VAL A 270 22.07 -9.80 7.26
N ALA A 271 22.27 -10.43 8.41
CA ALA A 271 21.22 -10.73 9.37
C ALA A 271 20.52 -9.46 9.88
N VAL A 272 19.20 -9.56 10.05
CA VAL A 272 18.37 -8.55 10.71
C VAL A 272 17.79 -9.18 11.98
N PRO A 273 18.05 -8.62 13.17
CA PRO A 273 17.52 -9.17 14.41
C PRO A 273 15.98 -9.10 14.42
N ALA A 274 15.34 -10.16 14.93
CA ALA A 274 13.90 -10.17 15.11
C ALA A 274 13.49 -9.09 16.13
N GLY A 275 12.65 -8.13 15.71
CA GLY A 275 12.19 -7.04 16.56
C GLY A 275 13.26 -6.00 16.95
N GLY A 276 14.46 -6.07 16.38
CA GLY A 276 15.57 -5.16 16.67
C GLY A 276 15.87 -4.16 15.56
N VAL A 277 16.78 -3.22 15.86
CA VAL A 277 17.29 -2.24 14.89
C VAL A 277 18.12 -2.96 13.82
N PRO A 278 17.86 -2.77 12.51
CA PRO A 278 18.63 -3.39 11.44
C PRO A 278 19.99 -2.69 11.21
N THR A 279 20.78 -2.46 12.28
CA THR A 279 22.02 -1.66 12.26
C THR A 279 23.02 -2.18 11.23
N ALA A 280 23.37 -3.47 11.30
CA ALA A 280 24.34 -4.08 10.38
C ALA A 280 23.90 -3.97 8.90
N ARG A 281 22.59 -4.13 8.62
CA ARG A 281 22.04 -3.96 7.28
C ARG A 281 22.11 -2.51 6.82
N ASN A 282 21.78 -1.55 7.69
CA ASN A 282 21.85 -0.13 7.34
C ASN A 282 23.30 0.34 7.13
N GLU A 283 24.26 -0.14 7.93
CA GLU A 283 25.69 0.10 7.72
C GLU A 283 26.17 -0.49 6.39
N TYR A 284 25.73 -1.71 6.05
CA TYR A 284 26.04 -2.31 4.75
C TYR A 284 25.51 -1.44 3.60
N VAL A 285 24.25 -0.99 3.68
CA VAL A 285 23.65 -0.10 2.67
C VAL A 285 24.41 1.22 2.57
N LEU A 286 24.87 1.80 3.69
CA LEU A 286 25.69 3.01 3.68
C LEU A 286 27.04 2.80 2.98
N ARG A 287 27.69 1.65 3.18
CA ARG A 287 28.93 1.31 2.45
C ARG A 287 28.68 1.20 0.95
N CYS A 288 27.61 0.50 0.54
CA CYS A 288 27.22 0.42 -0.87
C CYS A 288 26.91 1.81 -1.46
N ALA A 289 26.22 2.67 -0.71
CA ALA A 289 25.92 4.04 -1.12
C ALA A 289 27.19 4.89 -1.31
N ALA A 290 28.25 4.59 -0.56
CA ALA A 290 29.56 5.20 -0.71
C ALA A 290 30.42 4.57 -1.82
N GLY A 291 29.86 3.67 -2.64
CA GLY A 291 30.56 3.00 -3.75
C GLY A 291 31.32 1.74 -3.37
N HIS A 292 31.20 1.27 -2.12
CA HIS A 292 31.91 0.09 -1.62
C HIS A 292 30.98 -1.12 -1.57
N VAL A 293 30.72 -1.72 -2.74
CA VAL A 293 30.00 -3.01 -2.84
C VAL A 293 31.04 -4.14 -2.79
N PRO A 294 30.91 -5.14 -1.89
CA PRO A 294 31.85 -6.27 -1.81
C PRO A 294 31.94 -7.10 -3.11
N ASP A 295 33.14 -7.61 -3.39
CA ASP A 295 33.46 -8.34 -4.63
C ASP A 295 32.79 -9.73 -4.73
N ASP A 296 32.36 -10.29 -3.60
CA ASP A 296 31.65 -11.58 -3.51
C ASP A 296 30.15 -11.48 -3.83
N VAL A 297 29.63 -10.26 -4.02
CA VAL A 297 28.23 -10.03 -4.42
C VAL A 297 28.05 -10.34 -5.91
N PRO A 298 27.02 -11.12 -6.30
CA PRO A 298 26.75 -11.45 -7.70
C PRO A 298 26.63 -10.18 -8.58
N PRO A 299 27.19 -10.17 -9.81
CA PRO A 299 27.26 -8.96 -10.64
C PRO A 299 25.92 -8.25 -10.89
N ALA A 300 24.83 -9.03 -11.08
CA ALA A 300 23.49 -8.49 -11.24
C ALA A 300 23.03 -7.71 -9.99
N VAL A 301 23.30 -8.23 -8.80
CA VAL A 301 22.97 -7.59 -7.53
C VAL A 301 23.87 -6.39 -7.29
N THR A 302 25.17 -6.48 -7.58
CA THR A 302 26.11 -5.36 -7.52
C THR A 302 25.63 -4.17 -8.34
N ALA A 303 25.18 -4.38 -9.57
CA ALA A 303 24.65 -3.31 -10.41
C ALA A 303 23.41 -2.61 -9.80
N ILE A 304 22.51 -3.37 -9.17
CA ILE A 304 21.33 -2.84 -8.48
C ILE A 304 21.74 -2.05 -7.23
N LEU A 305 22.62 -2.60 -6.40
CA LEU A 305 23.10 -1.94 -5.19
C LEU A 305 23.78 -0.62 -5.52
N THR A 306 24.68 -0.61 -6.51
CA THR A 306 25.35 0.62 -6.97
C THR A 306 24.36 1.70 -7.41
N ARG A 307 23.28 1.32 -8.09
CA ARG A 307 22.26 2.25 -8.59
C ARG A 307 21.36 2.81 -7.48
N HIS A 308 20.94 1.96 -6.54
CA HIS A 308 19.83 2.29 -5.62
C HIS A 308 20.24 2.50 -4.17
N ALA A 309 21.44 2.06 -3.76
CA ALA A 309 21.90 2.22 -2.37
C ALA A 309 21.90 3.67 -1.88
N PRO A 310 22.28 4.70 -2.68
CA PRO A 310 22.20 6.09 -2.23
C PRO A 310 20.79 6.52 -1.81
N ALA A 311 19.77 6.19 -2.61
CA ALA A 311 18.37 6.48 -2.28
C ALA A 311 17.90 5.64 -1.08
N ALA A 312 18.25 4.35 -1.04
CA ALA A 312 17.92 3.45 0.05
C ALA A 312 18.52 3.92 1.40
N ALA A 313 19.75 4.43 1.40
CA ALA A 313 20.40 4.94 2.61
C ALA A 313 19.66 6.16 3.19
N LYS A 314 19.33 7.15 2.33
CA LYS A 314 18.53 8.33 2.73
C LYS A 314 17.17 7.91 3.29
N MET A 315 16.50 6.98 2.61
CA MET A 315 15.17 6.48 3.01
C MET A 315 15.20 5.66 4.30
N ASN A 316 16.21 4.80 4.48
CA ASN A 316 16.42 4.06 5.73
C ASN A 316 16.60 5.03 6.90
N SER A 317 17.42 6.07 6.75
CA SER A 317 17.61 7.09 7.78
C SER A 317 16.31 7.82 8.11
N PHE A 318 15.55 8.22 7.08
CA PHE A 318 14.27 8.89 7.23
C PHE A 318 13.23 8.04 7.97
N TYR A 319 12.96 6.82 7.49
CA TYR A 319 11.99 5.94 8.13
C TYR A 319 12.43 5.51 9.53
N TRP A 320 13.73 5.38 9.79
CA TRP A 320 14.22 5.05 11.12
C TRP A 320 13.92 6.15 12.14
N ARG A 321 14.00 7.43 11.74
CA ARG A 321 13.55 8.55 12.58
C ARG A 321 12.06 8.46 12.88
N LEU A 322 11.23 8.21 11.86
CA LEU A 322 9.78 8.07 12.03
C LEU A 322 9.44 6.90 12.97
N PHE A 323 10.04 5.72 12.80
CA PHE A 323 9.88 4.57 13.72
C PHE A 323 10.41 4.86 15.13
N GLY A 324 11.42 5.72 15.25
CA GLY A 324 11.94 6.22 16.52
C GLY A 324 11.06 7.27 17.22
N GLY A 325 9.88 7.60 16.67
CA GLY A 325 8.92 8.53 17.26
C GLY A 325 9.05 9.98 16.77
N ASP A 326 10.00 10.28 15.88
CA ASP A 326 10.10 11.59 15.25
C ASP A 326 9.08 11.71 14.11
N VAL A 327 7.80 11.84 14.46
CA VAL A 327 6.70 11.99 13.48
C VAL A 327 6.79 13.29 12.68
N ARG A 328 7.70 14.21 13.03
CA ARG A 328 7.94 15.47 12.31
C ARG A 328 9.15 15.39 11.38
N ALA A 329 9.77 14.21 11.24
CA ALA A 329 10.81 14.01 10.25
C ALA A 329 10.29 14.40 8.86
N GLU A 330 11.04 15.25 8.17
CA GLU A 330 10.71 15.66 6.81
C GLU A 330 11.34 14.70 5.81
N TYR A 331 10.57 14.36 4.77
CA TYR A 331 11.06 13.53 3.68
C TYR A 331 12.29 14.17 3.01
N PRO A 332 13.40 13.43 2.89
CA PRO A 332 14.61 13.96 2.29
C PRO A 332 14.42 14.15 0.79
N SER A 333 14.97 15.23 0.24
CA SER A 333 15.10 15.34 -1.21
C SER A 333 16.00 14.21 -1.74
N LEU A 334 15.45 13.35 -2.59
CA LEU A 334 16.16 12.22 -3.18
C LEU A 334 16.92 12.61 -4.43
#